data_AF-A0A7X7S2R3-F1
#
_entry.id   AF-A0A7X7S2R3-F1
#
_cell.length_a   1.000
_cell.length_b   1.000
_cell.length_c   1.000
_cell.angle_alpha   90.00
_cell.angle_beta   90.00
_cell.angle_gamma   90.00
#
_symmetry.space_group_name_H-M   'P 1'
#
loop_
_entity.id
_entity.type
_entity.pdbx_description
1 polymer ?
#
loop_
_entity_poly.entity_id
_entity_poly.type
_entity_poly.pdbx_seq_one_letter_code
_entity_poly.pdbx_strand_id
1 'polypeptide(L)'
;MDVFPDFEGLGGIGDLEEVIGALLTFVLIIAVLMLIISGIVWAIASASGNYAAAGKARTGVLVALGAAILAGAGVAWMNWLIGIGQQL
;
A
#
# COMPACT_ATOMS: atom_id res chain seq x y z
N MET A 1 11.90 39.65 -1.17
CA MET A 1 12.94 38.67 -1.54
C MET A 1 12.24 37.32 -1.54
N ASP A 2 11.68 36.93 -2.68
CA ASP A 2 11.00 35.64 -2.83
C ASP A 2 12.06 34.55 -2.90
N VAL A 3 12.21 33.81 -1.80
CA VAL A 3 13.03 32.60 -1.76
C VAL A 3 12.13 31.48 -2.24
N PHE A 4 12.17 31.22 -3.55
CA PHE A 4 11.55 30.03 -4.12
C PHE A 4 12.57 28.88 -4.07
N PRO A 5 12.20 27.69 -3.57
CA PRO A 5 13.06 26.52 -3.66
C PRO A 5 13.36 26.19 -5.13
N ASP A 6 14.64 26.14 -5.46
CA ASP A 6 15.14 25.74 -6.77
C ASP A 6 15.09 24.21 -6.88
N PHE A 7 14.03 23.71 -7.54
CA PHE A 7 13.85 22.28 -7.81
C PHE A 7 14.64 21.82 -9.05
N GLU A 8 15.30 22.72 -9.78
CA GLU A 8 16.18 22.40 -10.92
C GLU A 8 17.45 21.67 -10.46
N GLY A 9 17.86 21.87 -9.19
CA GLY A 9 18.94 21.13 -8.53
C GLY A 9 18.57 19.73 -8.01
N LEU A 10 17.27 19.39 -7.94
CA LEU A 10 16.81 18.04 -7.62
C LEU A 10 16.72 17.21 -8.91
N GLY A 11 17.88 16.94 -9.52
CA GLY A 11 17.95 16.06 -10.69
C GLY A 11 17.36 14.68 -10.37
N GLY A 12 16.43 14.22 -11.20
CA GLY A 12 15.86 12.85 -11.10
C GLY A 12 14.55 12.71 -10.32
N ILE A 13 13.84 13.80 -9.98
CA ILE A 13 12.51 13.68 -9.34
C ILE A 13 11.53 12.88 -10.22
N GLY A 14 11.56 13.09 -11.54
CA GLY A 14 10.73 12.33 -12.49
C GLY A 14 11.02 10.83 -12.47
N ASP A 15 12.30 10.45 -12.47
CA ASP A 15 12.72 9.05 -12.37
C ASP A 15 12.31 8.45 -11.01
N LEU A 16 12.43 9.23 -9.92
CA LEU A 16 12.02 8.82 -8.59
C LEU A 16 10.50 8.61 -8.50
N GLU A 17 9.71 9.51 -9.08
CA GLU A 17 8.26 9.40 -9.12
C GLU A 17 7.82 8.15 -9.89
N GLU A 18 8.46 7.86 -11.03
CA GLU A 18 8.17 6.67 -11.82
C GLU A 18 8.54 5.38 -11.08
N VAL A 19 9.70 5.34 -10.42
CA VAL A 19 10.11 4.19 -9.58
C VAL A 19 9.17 4.01 -8.38
N ILE A 20 8.77 5.08 -7.70
CA ILE A 20 7.84 5.02 -6.57
C ILE A 20 6.47 4.53 -7.04
N GLY A 21 5.97 5.06 -8.16
CA GLY A 21 4.71 4.62 -8.77
C GLY A 21 4.73 3.12 -9.09
N ALA A 22 5.81 2.64 -9.73
CA ALA A 22 6.00 1.23 -10.03
C ALA A 22 6.00 0.36 -8.75
N LEU A 23 6.76 0.75 -7.71
CA LEU A 23 6.80 0.05 -6.44
C LEU A 23 5.42 -0.02 -5.76
N LEU A 24 4.64 1.06 -5.82
CA LEU A 24 3.30 1.12 -5.25
C LEU A 24 2.35 0.12 -5.94
N THR A 25 2.40 0.03 -7.27
CA THR A 25 1.62 -0.99 -8.00
C THR A 25 2.03 -2.40 -7.63
N PHE A 26 3.33 -2.65 -7.48
CA PHE A 26 3.85 -3.96 -7.11
C PHE A 26 3.39 -4.39 -5.70
N VAL A 27 3.44 -3.46 -4.75
CA VAL A 27 2.93 -3.68 -3.38
C VAL A 27 1.44 -4.01 -3.39
N LEU A 28 0.63 -3.27 -4.15
CA LEU A 28 -0.81 -3.53 -4.26
C LEU A 28 -1.09 -4.91 -4.87
N ILE A 29 -0.38 -5.29 -5.94
CA ILE A 29 -0.51 -6.60 -6.58
C ILE A 29 -0.20 -7.71 -5.58
N ILE A 30 0.92 -7.62 -4.86
CA ILE A 30 1.31 -8.63 -3.86
C ILE A 30 0.29 -8.70 -2.72
N ALA A 31 -0.19 -7.55 -2.23
CA ALA A 31 -1.18 -7.50 -1.16
C ALA A 31 -2.48 -8.22 -1.57
N VAL A 32 -2.96 -7.99 -2.80
CA VAL A 32 -4.16 -8.66 -3.34
C VAL A 32 -3.93 -10.16 -3.51
N LEU A 33 -2.79 -10.57 -4.08
CA LEU A 33 -2.45 -11.99 -4.24
C LEU A 33 -2.41 -12.71 -2.88
N MET A 34 -1.77 -12.11 -1.88
CA MET A 34 -1.74 -12.66 -0.52
C MET A 34 -3.13 -12.74 0.11
N LEU A 35 -3.98 -11.73 -0.11
CA LEU A 35 -5.36 -11.75 0.38
C LEU A 35 -6.16 -12.90 -0.23
N ILE A 36 -6.01 -13.15 -1.53
CA ILE A 36 -6.67 -14.26 -2.24
C ILE A 36 -6.19 -15.61 -1.67
N ILE A 37 -4.87 -15.81 -1.57
CA ILE A 37 -4.30 -17.06 -1.04
C ILE A 37 -4.80 -17.31 0.38
N SER A 38 -4.75 -16.27 1.23
CA SER A 38 -5.17 -16.36 2.62
C SER A 38 -6.68 -16.65 2.75
N GLY A 39 -7.52 -16.05 1.89
CA GLY A 39 -8.95 -16.33 1.81
C GLY A 39 -9.25 -17.78 1.41
N ILE A 40 -8.52 -18.33 0.43
CA ILE A 40 -8.68 -19.73 0.00
C ILE A 40 -8.28 -20.68 1.14
N VAL A 41 -7.13 -20.46 1.76
CA VAL A 41 -6.66 -21.29 2.90
C VAL A 41 -7.65 -21.21 4.05
N TRP A 42 -8.21 -20.02 4.33
CA TRP A 42 -9.23 -19.86 5.35
C TRP A 42 -10.49 -20.67 5.03
N ALA A 43 -11.01 -20.61 3.80
CA ALA A 43 -12.19 -21.36 3.38
C ALA A 43 -11.98 -22.88 3.51
N ILE A 44 -10.85 -23.40 3.03
CA ILE A 44 -10.52 -24.83 3.08
C ILE A 44 -10.32 -25.29 4.54
N ALA A 45 -9.57 -24.54 5.34
CA ALA A 45 -9.32 -24.91 6.73
C ALA A 45 -10.58 -24.86 7.60
N SER A 46 -11.50 -23.93 7.30
CA SER A 46 -12.81 -23.82 7.95
C SER A 46 -13.70 -25.03 7.64
N ALA A 47 -13.72 -25.47 6.38
CA ALA A 47 -14.49 -26.64 5.94
C ALA A 47 -13.92 -27.95 6.50
N SER A 48 -12.60 -28.06 6.65
CA SER A 48 -11.90 -29.25 7.15
C SER A 48 -11.83 -29.36 8.68
N GLY A 49 -12.42 -28.43 9.43
CA GLY A 49 -12.37 -28.43 10.91
C GLY A 49 -10.98 -28.13 11.51
N ASN A 50 -10.03 -27.63 10.71
CA ASN A 50 -8.67 -27.35 11.17
C ASN A 50 -8.55 -25.91 11.69
N TYR A 51 -8.90 -25.72 12.97
CA TYR A 51 -8.94 -24.41 13.63
C TYR A 51 -7.59 -23.68 13.66
N ALA A 52 -6.46 -24.39 13.74
CA ALA A 52 -5.13 -23.78 13.76
C ALA A 52 -4.77 -23.15 12.41
N ALA A 53 -5.08 -23.83 11.30
CA ALA A 53 -4.87 -23.29 9.96
C ALA A 53 -5.87 -22.16 9.64
N ALA A 54 -7.13 -22.30 10.06
CA ALA A 54 -8.14 -21.25 9.88
C ALA A 54 -7.78 -19.97 10.65
N GLY A 55 -7.21 -20.08 11.87
CA GLY A 55 -6.73 -18.94 12.65
C GLY A 55 -5.58 -18.20 11.97
N LYS A 56 -4.55 -18.93 11.49
CA LYS A 56 -3.42 -18.32 10.77
C LYS A 56 -3.87 -17.65 9.46
N ALA A 57 -4.82 -18.24 8.76
CA ALA A 57 -5.37 -17.66 7.54
C ALA A 57 -6.15 -16.36 7.81
N ARG A 58 -6.94 -16.27 8.89
CA ARG A 58 -7.59 -15.00 9.28
C ARG A 58 -6.58 -13.87 9.52
N THR A 59 -5.50 -14.17 10.25
CA THR A 59 -4.43 -13.17 10.48
C THR A 59 -3.77 -12.75 9.17
N GLY A 60 -3.53 -13.69 8.25
CA GLY A 60 -2.98 -13.38 6.92
C GLY A 60 -3.87 -12.43 6.12
N VAL A 61 -5.19 -12.65 6.13
CA VAL A 61 -6.17 -11.74 5.48
C VAL A 61 -6.11 -10.35 6.10
N LEU A 62 -6.07 -10.25 7.44
CA LEU A 62 -6.02 -8.96 8.13
C LEU A 62 -4.73 -8.18 7.83
N VAL A 63 -3.58 -8.87 7.78
CA VAL A 63 -2.29 -8.24 7.46
C VAL A 63 -2.27 -7.78 6.00
N ALA A 64 -2.73 -8.61 5.06
CA ALA A 64 -2.80 -8.25 3.65
C ALA A 64 -3.75 -7.06 3.41
N LEU A 65 -4.91 -7.07 4.08
CA LEU A 65 -5.87 -5.97 4.03
C LEU A 65 -5.27 -4.67 4.62
N GLY A 66 -4.60 -4.77 5.78
CA GLY A 66 -3.93 -3.64 6.41
C GLY A 66 -2.84 -3.04 5.51
N ALA A 67 -2.04 -3.88 4.85
CA ALA A 67 -1.02 -3.42 3.90
C ALA A 67 -1.63 -2.71 2.68
N ALA A 68 -2.72 -3.24 2.11
CA ALA A 68 -3.41 -2.62 0.99
C ALA A 68 -4.02 -1.26 1.37
N ILE A 69 -4.67 -1.17 2.54
CA ILE A 69 -5.23 0.09 3.06
C ILE A 69 -4.11 1.10 3.31
N LEU A 70 -3.00 0.70 3.93
CA LEU A 70 -1.88 1.59 4.23
C LEU A 70 -1.23 2.13 2.95
N ALA A 71 -1.02 1.28 1.94
CA ALA A 71 -0.48 1.69 0.65
C ALA A 71 -1.41 2.70 -0.06
N GLY A 72 -2.72 2.45 -0.09
CA GLY A 72 -3.68 3.36 -0.73
C GLY A 72 -3.95 4.65 0.06
N ALA A 73 -4.18 4.55 1.36
CA ALA A 73 -4.47 5.68 2.24
C ALA A 73 -3.25 6.61 2.40
N GLY A 74 -2.03 6.07 2.37
CA GLY A 74 -0.81 6.87 2.40
C GLY A 74 -0.72 7.85 1.22
N VAL A 75 -1.02 7.38 0.01
CA VAL A 75 -1.04 8.25 -1.19
C VAL A 75 -2.11 9.34 -1.07
N ALA A 76 -3.33 8.96 -0.68
CA ALA A 76 -4.43 9.92 -0.51
C ALA A 76 -4.11 10.99 0.55
N TRP A 77 -3.47 10.59 1.66
CA TRP A 77 -3.08 11.50 2.72
C TRP A 77 -1.96 12.46 2.28
N MET A 78 -0.92 11.95 1.60
CA MET A 78 0.14 12.81 1.05
C MET A 78 -0.43 13.86 0.09
N ASN A 79 -1.33 13.46 -0.81
CA ASN A 79 -1.99 14.38 -1.74
C ASN A 79 -2.80 15.46 -1.01
N TRP A 80 -3.49 15.11 0.07
CA TRP A 80 -4.20 16.09 0.90
C TRP A 80 -3.26 17.08 1.60
N LEU A 81 -2.14 16.60 2.16
CA LEU A 81 -1.13 17.46 2.81
C LEU A 81 -0.50 18.44 1.82
N ILE A 82 -0.16 17.98 0.62
CA ILE A 82 0.36 18.84 -0.46
C ILE A 82 -0.67 19.92 -0.81
N GLY A 83 -1.95 19.53 -0.95
CA GLY A 83 -3.04 20.47 -1.22
C GLY A 83 -3.21 21.55 -0.16
N ILE A 84 -3.02 21.23 1.13
CA ILE A 84 -3.02 22.23 2.22
C ILE A 84 -1.82 23.15 2.10
N GLY A 85 -0.63 22.62 1.83
CA GLY A 85 0.60 23.41 1.70
C GLY A 85 0.55 24.40 0.53
N GLN A 86 -0.19 24.10 -0.54
CA GLN A 86 -0.40 25.01 -1.67
C GLN A 86 -1.42 26.14 -1.38
N GLN A 87 -2.23 26.01 -0.33
CA GLN A 87 -3.24 27.00 0.06
C GLN A 87 -2.73 28.03 1.06
N LEU A 88 -1.60 27.76 1.73
CA LEU A 88 -0.89 28.70 2.63
C LEU A 88 0.16 29.50 1.87
#